data_AF-A0A2A2TAS8-F1
#
_entry.id   AF-A0A2A2TAS8-F1
#
_cell.length_a   1.000
_cell.length_b   1.000
_cell.length_c   1.000
_cell.angle_alpha   90.00
_cell.angle_beta   90.00
_cell.angle_gamma   90.00
#
_symmetry.space_group_name_H-M   'P 1'
#
loop_
_entity.id
_entity.type
_entity.pdbx_description
1 polymer ?
#
loop_
_entity_poly.entity_id
_entity_poly.type
_entity_poly.pdbx_seq_one_letter_code
_entity_poly.pdbx_strand_id
1 'polypeptide(L)'
;MTFAICRIQKIKSWGVLTRSEVHTSRLVDIPNANPEIKNMKVVGNNDNLDLATLVRDKIGSQKIRSDAVLAVEMLLSASAEYFRPHAPYEGGSYDKPRLDKFVDAVVNWLNKSWGNRIVQAELHLDEITPHIHAYLVPLNEHGKLNCKALFGTRAKMHELQDSFAAAVAHLGLLRGIKGSVASHQKIRKYYAAVNQDSLVLDLERCLPQPQAAENSEVYRQKVIEVLSPQLEIINYQLNERSHILQQKTDLKETASRSELLRQQLEKELNLLQASRQNLPVELVAYELGLNPDKQFHGTAIDLVMGINQCNFNDAVIWLCDRFGETKMLQAVHNYTIAQASDIAKQHSPVIFAPPLNSPSHWQQVEYHLNQKYSIPPKLLQTLNQRGLVYADNFDNGVFLARNLNGQETGAYLYSLKSNNKFSLHPGSRRSSGWFHLSMGGANRETIETAMLVDSPINALCAIACNVPHKHRTLYLTLDSQHAPFPLEILKTIPNVIVAMSESRVVPTRELLPRAVSQLKHKEQQQYY
;
A
#
# COMPACT_ATOMS: atom_id res chain seq x y z
N MET A 1 -9.83 -39.31 15.85
CA MET A 1 -9.00 -40.08 14.90
C MET A 1 -8.44 -39.10 13.89
N THR A 2 -7.18 -39.24 13.50
CA THR A 2 -6.51 -38.31 12.57
C THR A 2 -6.42 -38.89 11.18
N PHE A 3 -6.86 -38.14 10.17
CA PHE A 3 -6.91 -38.58 8.77
C PHE A 3 -5.89 -37.85 7.90
N ALA A 4 -5.39 -38.56 6.89
CA ALA A 4 -4.62 -37.98 5.80
C ALA A 4 -5.56 -37.32 4.78
N ILE A 5 -5.26 -36.07 4.39
CA ILE A 5 -6.07 -35.29 3.45
C ILE A 5 -5.25 -35.10 2.17
N CYS A 6 -5.69 -35.73 1.08
CA CYS A 6 -5.15 -35.50 -0.26
C CYS A 6 -6.28 -35.10 -1.19
N ARG A 7 -6.13 -34.00 -1.92
CA ARG A 7 -7.09 -33.57 -2.94
C ARG A 7 -6.36 -33.03 -4.14
N ILE A 8 -6.93 -33.23 -5.33
CA ILE A 8 -6.39 -32.65 -6.56
C ILE A 8 -7.35 -31.66 -7.21
N GLN A 9 -6.79 -30.66 -7.87
CA GLN A 9 -7.48 -29.71 -8.72
C GLN A 9 -6.79 -29.66 -10.09
N LYS A 10 -7.58 -29.83 -11.17
CA LYS A 10 -7.06 -29.84 -12.56
C LYS A 10 -7.03 -28.41 -13.09
N ILE A 11 -5.84 -27.95 -13.48
CA ILE A 11 -5.62 -26.62 -14.04
C ILE A 11 -5.54 -26.72 -15.57
N LYS A 12 -6.52 -26.13 -16.26
CA LYS A 12 -6.67 -26.23 -17.73
C LYS A 12 -6.27 -24.97 -18.49
N SER A 13 -5.94 -23.88 -17.80
CA SER A 13 -5.56 -22.63 -18.45
C SER A 13 -4.47 -21.92 -17.67
N TRP A 14 -3.62 -21.19 -18.39
CA TRP A 14 -2.56 -20.37 -17.82
C TRP A 14 -3.11 -19.33 -16.83
N GLY A 15 -4.24 -18.70 -17.16
CA GLY A 15 -4.88 -17.72 -16.26
C GLY A 15 -5.45 -18.32 -14.97
N VAL A 16 -5.73 -19.62 -14.90
CA VAL A 16 -6.06 -20.31 -13.64
C VAL A 16 -4.78 -20.69 -12.88
N LEU A 17 -3.73 -21.09 -13.59
CA LEU A 17 -2.42 -21.39 -13.00
C LEU A 17 -1.82 -20.17 -12.31
N THR A 18 -1.78 -19.02 -13.00
CA THR A 18 -1.28 -17.75 -12.42
C THR A 18 -2.13 -17.29 -11.24
N ARG A 19 -3.46 -17.52 -11.27
CA ARG A 19 -4.33 -17.19 -10.13
C ARG A 19 -4.09 -18.10 -8.92
N SER A 20 -3.81 -19.37 -9.18
CA SER A 20 -3.40 -20.34 -8.17
C SER A 20 -2.08 -19.91 -7.55
N GLU A 21 -1.08 -19.60 -8.38
CA GLU A 21 0.23 -19.11 -7.95
C GLU A 21 0.15 -17.83 -7.13
N VAL A 22 -0.64 -16.84 -7.56
CA VAL A 22 -0.87 -15.59 -6.83
C VAL A 22 -1.46 -15.85 -5.44
N HIS A 23 -2.32 -16.87 -5.31
CA HIS A 23 -2.89 -17.28 -4.03
C HIS A 23 -1.90 -18.03 -3.14
N THR A 24 -1.00 -18.84 -3.72
CA THR A 24 0.04 -19.61 -3.01
C THR A 24 1.22 -18.72 -2.59
N SER A 25 1.63 -17.79 -3.46
CA SER A 25 2.74 -16.85 -3.26
C SER A 25 2.35 -15.53 -2.56
N ARG A 26 1.08 -15.39 -2.14
CA ARG A 26 0.53 -14.23 -1.39
C ARG A 26 0.74 -12.87 -2.07
N LEU A 27 0.66 -12.84 -3.41
CA LEU A 27 0.69 -11.60 -4.20
C LEU A 27 -0.63 -10.81 -4.16
N VAL A 28 -1.65 -11.34 -3.48
CA VAL A 28 -2.95 -10.71 -3.20
C VAL A 28 -3.26 -10.92 -1.72
N ASP A 29 -3.83 -9.89 -1.08
CA ASP A 29 -4.27 -9.96 0.32
C ASP A 29 -5.36 -11.02 0.50
N ILE A 30 -5.12 -11.98 1.39
CA ILE A 30 -6.03 -13.09 1.67
C ILE A 30 -6.54 -12.92 3.09
N PRO A 31 -7.85 -12.67 3.30
CA PRO A 31 -8.42 -12.29 4.59
C PRO A 31 -8.18 -13.25 5.77
N ASN A 32 -7.67 -14.46 5.53
CA ASN A 32 -7.49 -15.51 6.53
C ASN A 32 -6.05 -16.03 6.60
N ALA A 33 -5.11 -15.33 5.96
CA ALA A 33 -3.69 -15.63 6.04
C ALA A 33 -3.03 -14.63 7.00
N ASN A 34 -2.24 -15.10 7.96
CA ASN A 34 -1.43 -14.22 8.82
C ASN A 34 -0.22 -13.69 8.01
N PRO A 35 -0.17 -12.38 7.69
CA PRO A 35 0.88 -11.81 6.84
C PRO A 35 2.27 -11.83 7.49
N GLU A 36 2.37 -12.06 8.80
CA GLU A 36 3.65 -12.13 9.52
C GLU A 36 4.31 -13.52 9.40
N ILE A 37 3.53 -14.55 9.04
CA ILE A 37 4.03 -15.92 8.92
C ILE A 37 4.47 -16.17 7.47
N LYS A 38 5.72 -16.62 7.30
CA LYS A 38 6.28 -16.94 5.97
C LYS A 38 6.05 -18.41 5.61
N ASN A 39 5.46 -18.62 4.45
CA ASN A 39 5.33 -19.94 3.83
C ASN A 39 6.68 -20.45 3.31
N MET A 40 6.86 -21.76 3.28
CA MET A 40 8.14 -22.39 2.95
C MET A 40 8.02 -23.24 1.68
N LYS A 41 8.94 -23.03 0.72
CA LYS A 41 9.07 -23.94 -0.43
C LYS A 41 9.77 -25.22 0.03
N VAL A 42 9.09 -26.36 -0.12
CA VAL A 42 9.61 -27.68 0.29
C VAL A 42 10.09 -28.52 -0.91
N VAL A 43 9.63 -28.20 -2.12
CA VAL A 43 10.14 -28.75 -3.39
C VAL A 43 10.15 -27.63 -4.42
N GLY A 44 11.25 -27.45 -5.18
CA GLY A 44 11.35 -26.45 -6.25
C GLY A 44 12.79 -25.97 -6.47
N ASN A 45 13.04 -25.26 -7.58
CA ASN A 45 14.35 -24.68 -7.88
C ASN A 45 14.55 -23.33 -7.15
N ASN A 46 15.81 -23.01 -6.83
CA ASN A 46 16.19 -21.73 -6.20
C ASN A 46 16.19 -20.53 -7.16
N ASP A 47 15.88 -20.75 -8.45
CA ASP A 47 16.05 -19.73 -9.50
C ASP A 47 14.96 -18.65 -9.53
N ASN A 48 14.10 -18.55 -8.51
CA ASN A 48 13.00 -17.56 -8.41
C ASN A 48 12.12 -17.44 -9.66
N LEU A 49 12.05 -18.48 -10.49
CA LEU A 49 11.15 -18.53 -11.65
C LEU A 49 9.69 -18.63 -11.21
N ASP A 50 8.79 -17.99 -11.96
CA ASP A 50 7.36 -18.13 -11.74
C ASP A 50 6.87 -19.56 -12.09
N LEU A 51 5.82 -20.02 -11.40
CA LEU A 51 5.25 -21.35 -11.57
C LEU A 51 4.79 -21.58 -13.01
N ALA A 52 4.28 -20.54 -13.66
CA ALA A 52 3.87 -20.62 -15.06
C ALA A 52 5.03 -20.97 -16.00
N THR A 53 6.21 -20.41 -15.76
CA THR A 53 7.45 -20.69 -16.50
C THR A 53 7.95 -22.08 -16.18
N LEU A 54 7.99 -22.48 -14.91
CA LEU A 54 8.35 -23.86 -14.53
C LEU A 54 7.46 -24.91 -15.21
N VAL A 55 6.15 -24.67 -15.28
CA VAL A 55 5.20 -25.55 -15.97
C VAL A 55 5.42 -25.53 -17.49
N ARG A 56 5.65 -24.35 -18.10
CA ARG A 56 5.96 -24.23 -19.53
C ARG A 56 7.22 -25.00 -19.91
N ASP A 57 8.30 -24.79 -19.18
CA ASP A 57 9.59 -25.44 -19.41
C ASP A 57 9.46 -26.95 -19.27
N LYS A 58 8.65 -27.41 -18.29
CA LYS A 58 8.39 -28.83 -18.11
C LYS A 58 7.57 -29.46 -19.24
N ILE A 59 6.61 -28.73 -19.79
CA ILE A 59 5.80 -29.20 -20.92
C ILE A 59 6.62 -29.21 -22.21
N GLY A 60 7.52 -28.23 -22.39
CA GLY A 60 8.31 -28.06 -23.60
C GLY A 60 7.49 -27.60 -24.81
N SER A 61 8.07 -27.71 -26.00
CA SER A 61 7.54 -27.18 -27.26
C SER A 61 6.38 -27.99 -27.90
N GLN A 62 5.72 -28.86 -27.14
CA GLN A 62 4.66 -29.71 -27.69
C GLN A 62 3.35 -28.94 -27.95
N LYS A 63 2.62 -29.29 -29.02
CA LYS A 63 1.30 -28.73 -29.31
C LYS A 63 0.28 -29.15 -28.23
N ILE A 64 -0.30 -28.17 -27.55
CA ILE A 64 -1.26 -28.37 -26.46
C ILE A 64 -2.69 -28.22 -27.01
N ARG A 65 -3.57 -29.18 -26.71
CA ARG A 65 -5.01 -29.09 -27.00
C ARG A 65 -5.69 -28.07 -26.06
N SER A 66 -6.71 -27.37 -26.55
CA SER A 66 -7.36 -26.27 -25.81
C SER A 66 -8.00 -26.67 -24.47
N ASP A 67 -8.35 -27.94 -24.29
CA ASP A 67 -8.92 -28.50 -23.05
C ASP A 67 -7.93 -29.39 -22.28
N ALA A 68 -6.63 -29.34 -22.62
CA ALA A 68 -5.58 -30.04 -21.90
C ALA A 68 -5.54 -29.60 -20.43
N VAL A 69 -5.23 -30.54 -19.55
CA VAL A 69 -4.83 -30.21 -18.18
C VAL A 69 -3.34 -29.91 -18.21
N LEU A 70 -2.98 -28.66 -17.97
CA LEU A 70 -1.61 -28.15 -17.98
C LEU A 70 -0.85 -28.59 -16.72
N ALA A 71 -1.52 -28.49 -15.57
CA ALA A 71 -0.99 -28.86 -14.27
C ALA A 71 -2.10 -29.41 -13.36
N VAL A 72 -1.67 -30.10 -12.31
CA VAL A 72 -2.53 -30.60 -11.23
C VAL A 72 -1.98 -30.05 -9.93
N GLU A 73 -2.81 -29.30 -9.22
CA GLU A 73 -2.53 -28.84 -7.85
C GLU A 73 -3.00 -29.93 -6.89
N MET A 74 -2.10 -30.39 -6.02
CA MET A 74 -2.40 -31.31 -4.93
C MET A 74 -2.40 -30.54 -3.61
N LEU A 75 -3.54 -30.54 -2.92
CA LEU A 75 -3.63 -30.12 -1.53
C LEU A 75 -3.34 -31.33 -0.64
N LEU A 76 -2.29 -31.24 0.15
CA LEU A 76 -1.81 -32.30 1.04
C LEU A 76 -1.80 -31.77 2.48
N SER A 77 -2.57 -32.39 3.36
CA SER A 77 -2.68 -31.99 4.77
C SER A 77 -3.08 -33.19 5.63
N ALA A 78 -3.34 -32.95 6.90
CA ALA A 78 -3.86 -33.91 7.85
C ALA A 78 -4.93 -33.24 8.74
N SER A 79 -5.67 -34.04 9.49
CA SER A 79 -6.57 -33.52 10.54
C SER A 79 -5.83 -32.61 11.52
N ALA A 80 -6.48 -31.54 11.97
CA ALA A 80 -5.89 -30.57 12.89
C ALA A 80 -5.31 -31.21 14.16
N GLU A 81 -5.98 -32.21 14.72
CA GLU A 81 -5.57 -32.98 15.90
C GLU A 81 -4.17 -33.61 15.73
N TYR A 82 -3.74 -33.87 14.49
CA TYR A 82 -2.38 -34.37 14.24
C TYR A 82 -1.34 -33.31 14.51
N PHE A 83 -1.55 -32.09 14.00
CA PHE A 83 -0.61 -30.99 14.14
C PHE A 83 -0.67 -30.37 15.54
N ARG A 84 -1.82 -30.41 16.21
CA ARG A 84 -2.03 -29.83 17.54
C ARG A 84 -2.77 -30.80 18.46
N PRO A 85 -2.11 -31.87 18.95
CA PRO A 85 -2.76 -32.93 19.74
C PRO A 85 -3.29 -32.44 21.10
N HIS A 86 -2.67 -31.41 21.67
CA HIS A 86 -3.02 -30.86 22.97
C HIS A 86 -3.99 -29.67 22.89
N ALA A 87 -4.18 -29.09 21.70
CA ALA A 87 -5.09 -27.99 21.47
C ALA A 87 -5.74 -28.08 20.06
N PRO A 88 -6.54 -29.12 19.75
CA PRO A 88 -7.09 -29.35 18.40
C PRO A 88 -7.85 -28.17 17.78
N TYR A 89 -8.35 -27.27 18.61
CA TYR A 89 -9.19 -26.15 18.17
C TYR A 89 -8.43 -24.83 18.05
N GLU A 90 -7.16 -24.77 18.43
CA GLU A 90 -6.35 -23.55 18.38
C GLU A 90 -5.80 -23.33 16.96
N GLY A 91 -6.58 -22.65 16.13
CA GLY A 91 -6.23 -22.24 14.76
C GLY A 91 -4.86 -21.55 14.68
N GLY A 92 -4.00 -21.95 13.72
CA GLY A 92 -2.70 -21.31 13.47
C GLY A 92 -1.55 -21.76 14.38
N SER A 93 -1.81 -22.57 15.43
CA SER A 93 -0.77 -23.22 16.22
C SER A 93 -0.51 -24.65 15.74
N TYR A 94 0.73 -25.12 15.91
CA TYR A 94 1.14 -26.48 15.56
C TYR A 94 2.36 -26.93 16.36
N ASP A 95 2.43 -28.23 16.63
CA ASP A 95 3.59 -28.93 17.17
C ASP A 95 4.64 -29.09 16.07
N LYS A 96 5.76 -28.37 16.23
CA LYS A 96 6.83 -28.30 15.25
C LYS A 96 7.44 -29.68 14.91
N PRO A 97 7.77 -30.55 15.88
CA PRO A 97 8.26 -31.91 15.58
C PRO A 97 7.30 -32.76 14.73
N ARG A 98 5.99 -32.67 14.98
CA ARG A 98 4.98 -33.39 14.19
C ARG A 98 4.84 -32.81 12.78
N LEU A 99 4.82 -31.48 12.67
CA LEU A 99 4.82 -30.80 11.37
C LEU A 99 6.02 -31.24 10.53
N ASP A 100 7.22 -31.23 11.08
CA ASP A 100 8.44 -31.56 10.34
C ASP A 100 8.42 -33.02 9.85
N LYS A 101 8.00 -33.97 10.70
CA LYS A 101 7.81 -35.39 10.29
C LYS A 101 6.78 -35.56 9.18
N PHE A 102 5.69 -34.79 9.22
CA PHE A 102 4.68 -34.81 8.17
C PHE A 102 5.23 -34.25 6.85
N VAL A 103 5.91 -33.11 6.90
CA VAL A 103 6.55 -32.51 5.72
C VAL A 103 7.53 -33.49 5.08
N ASP A 104 8.40 -34.12 5.88
CA ASP A 104 9.36 -35.12 5.40
C ASP A 104 8.66 -36.31 4.72
N ALA A 105 7.61 -36.86 5.33
CA ALA A 105 6.84 -37.95 4.75
C ALA A 105 6.18 -37.56 3.42
N VAL A 106 5.63 -36.35 3.34
CA VAL A 106 4.99 -35.82 2.13
C VAL A 106 6.02 -35.60 1.01
N VAL A 107 7.15 -34.95 1.31
CA VAL A 107 8.22 -34.70 0.32
C VAL A 107 8.79 -36.03 -0.20
N ASN A 108 9.03 -37.01 0.67
CA ASN A 108 9.47 -38.34 0.28
C ASN A 108 8.45 -39.03 -0.64
N TRP A 109 7.16 -38.93 -0.32
CA TRP A 109 6.10 -39.48 -1.16
C TRP A 109 6.01 -38.80 -2.52
N LEU A 110 6.12 -37.47 -2.56
CA LEU A 110 6.13 -36.68 -3.79
C LEU A 110 7.29 -37.11 -4.71
N ASN A 111 8.49 -37.20 -4.15
CA ASN A 111 9.69 -37.61 -4.86
C ASN A 111 9.60 -39.06 -5.37
N LYS A 112 9.11 -39.99 -4.55
CA LYS A 112 9.01 -41.41 -4.91
C LYS A 112 7.90 -41.69 -5.93
N SER A 113 6.73 -41.07 -5.78
CA SER A 113 5.53 -41.41 -6.55
C SER A 113 5.42 -40.61 -7.85
N TRP A 114 5.93 -39.38 -7.85
CA TRP A 114 5.76 -38.43 -8.96
C TRP A 114 7.09 -37.91 -9.50
N GLY A 115 8.13 -37.87 -8.66
CA GLY A 115 9.50 -37.55 -9.02
C GLY A 115 9.57 -36.24 -9.80
N ASN A 116 10.19 -36.31 -10.99
CA ASN A 116 10.41 -35.13 -11.82
C ASN A 116 9.11 -34.46 -12.30
N ARG A 117 7.93 -35.07 -12.15
CA ARG A 117 6.65 -34.45 -12.54
C ARG A 117 6.23 -33.32 -11.60
N ILE A 118 6.73 -33.32 -10.37
CA ILE A 118 6.53 -32.21 -9.43
C ILE A 118 7.42 -31.05 -9.84
N VAL A 119 6.83 -29.89 -10.07
CA VAL A 119 7.57 -28.66 -10.41
C VAL A 119 7.84 -27.82 -9.17
N GLN A 120 6.90 -27.80 -8.22
CA GLN A 120 6.98 -26.99 -7.01
C GLN A 120 6.06 -27.57 -5.94
N ALA A 121 6.44 -27.46 -4.68
CA ALA A 121 5.56 -27.68 -3.54
C ALA A 121 5.83 -26.65 -2.44
N GLU A 122 4.77 -26.04 -1.91
CA GLU A 122 4.84 -24.99 -0.91
C GLU A 122 4.04 -25.38 0.33
N LEU A 123 4.68 -25.27 1.50
CA LEU A 123 4.06 -25.45 2.80
C LEU A 123 3.50 -24.11 3.28
N HIS A 124 2.20 -24.08 3.51
CA HIS A 124 1.49 -22.96 4.09
C HIS A 124 1.36 -23.14 5.61
N LEU A 125 1.79 -22.13 6.35
CA LEU A 125 1.73 -22.07 7.83
C LEU A 125 0.98 -20.84 8.34
N ASP A 126 0.59 -19.97 7.42
CA ASP A 126 -0.11 -18.72 7.67
C ASP A 126 -1.65 -18.89 7.71
N GLU A 127 -2.17 -20.08 7.45
CA GLU A 127 -3.60 -20.42 7.56
C GLU A 127 -3.89 -21.31 8.79
N ILE A 128 -5.17 -21.68 9.00
CA ILE A 128 -5.65 -22.38 10.21
C ILE A 128 -4.94 -23.72 10.48
N THR A 129 -4.68 -24.50 9.43
CA THR A 129 -4.08 -25.83 9.51
C THR A 129 -2.95 -25.95 8.49
N PRO A 130 -1.75 -26.41 8.89
CA PRO A 130 -0.64 -26.62 7.96
C PRO A 130 -1.05 -27.49 6.76
N HIS A 131 -0.74 -27.03 5.56
CA HIS A 131 -1.02 -27.77 4.35
C HIS A 131 -0.01 -27.44 3.25
N ILE A 132 0.19 -28.39 2.33
CA ILE A 132 1.12 -28.27 1.22
C ILE A 132 0.32 -28.19 -0.08
N HIS A 133 0.66 -27.22 -0.90
CA HIS A 133 0.24 -27.12 -2.30
C HIS A 133 1.36 -27.64 -3.19
N ALA A 134 1.18 -28.81 -3.80
CA ALA A 134 2.13 -29.39 -4.73
C ALA A 134 1.63 -29.34 -6.17
N TYR A 135 2.43 -28.78 -7.07
CA TYR A 135 2.11 -28.63 -8.49
C TYR A 135 2.79 -29.71 -9.31
N LEU A 136 1.96 -30.49 -10.03
CA LEU A 136 2.38 -31.61 -10.88
C LEU A 136 2.05 -31.33 -12.34
N VAL A 137 3.00 -31.58 -13.24
CA VAL A 137 2.75 -31.58 -14.70
C VAL A 137 2.45 -33.02 -15.15
N PRO A 138 1.25 -33.30 -15.70
CA PRO A 138 0.79 -34.67 -15.93
C PRO A 138 1.35 -35.28 -17.22
N LEU A 139 2.66 -35.51 -17.25
CA LEU A 139 3.36 -36.13 -18.39
C LEU A 139 3.25 -37.67 -18.32
N ASN A 140 2.99 -38.33 -19.45
CA ASN A 140 3.13 -39.78 -19.55
C ASN A 140 4.60 -40.20 -19.73
N GLU A 141 4.86 -41.50 -19.88
CA GLU A 141 6.20 -42.06 -20.09
C GLU A 141 6.87 -41.57 -21.38
N HIS A 142 6.08 -41.12 -22.36
CA HIS A 142 6.56 -40.53 -23.61
C HIS A 142 6.71 -38.99 -23.55
N GLY A 143 6.60 -38.37 -22.36
CA GLY A 143 6.73 -36.92 -22.19
C GLY A 143 5.55 -36.09 -22.74
N LYS A 144 4.41 -36.72 -23.02
CA LYS A 144 3.19 -36.05 -23.50
C LYS A 144 2.20 -35.79 -22.37
N LEU A 145 1.52 -34.64 -22.43
CA LEU A 145 0.46 -34.30 -21.47
C LEU A 145 -0.71 -35.31 -21.52
N ASN A 146 -0.89 -36.07 -20.44
CA ASN A 146 -1.96 -37.04 -20.30
C ASN A 146 -2.44 -37.18 -18.84
N CYS A 147 -3.22 -36.20 -18.38
CA CYS A 147 -3.86 -36.26 -17.06
C CYS A 147 -4.90 -37.38 -16.93
N LYS A 148 -5.51 -37.85 -18.03
CA LYS A 148 -6.51 -38.93 -18.00
C LYS A 148 -5.88 -40.26 -17.61
N ALA A 149 -4.65 -40.54 -18.06
CA ALA A 149 -3.93 -41.75 -17.66
C ALA A 149 -3.62 -41.77 -16.16
N LEU A 150 -3.30 -40.60 -15.58
CA LEU A 150 -2.92 -40.49 -14.16
C LEU A 150 -4.11 -40.38 -13.21
N PHE A 151 -5.14 -39.60 -13.57
CA PHE A 151 -6.25 -39.20 -12.68
C PHE A 151 -7.63 -39.26 -13.37
N GLY A 152 -7.78 -40.08 -14.41
CA GLY A 152 -8.99 -40.12 -15.24
C GLY A 152 -10.09 -41.05 -14.73
N THR A 153 -9.75 -42.04 -13.89
CA THR A 153 -10.71 -43.06 -13.42
C THR A 153 -10.90 -43.02 -11.91
N ARG A 154 -12.05 -43.51 -11.44
CA ARG A 154 -12.35 -43.63 -10.00
C ARG A 154 -11.32 -44.54 -9.30
N ALA A 155 -10.86 -45.60 -9.97
CA ALA A 155 -9.83 -46.49 -9.46
C ALA A 155 -8.50 -45.75 -9.20
N LYS A 156 -8.05 -44.92 -10.14
CA LYS A 156 -6.84 -44.10 -9.99
C LYS A 156 -6.96 -43.08 -8.86
N MET A 157 -8.15 -42.51 -8.65
CA MET A 157 -8.40 -41.63 -7.51
C MET A 157 -8.38 -42.37 -6.17
N HIS A 158 -8.85 -43.62 -6.10
CA HIS A 158 -8.70 -44.44 -4.90
C HIS A 158 -7.23 -44.79 -4.66
N GLU A 159 -6.51 -45.20 -5.70
CA GLU A 159 -5.08 -45.51 -5.63
C GLU A 159 -4.26 -44.31 -5.13
N LEU A 160 -4.60 -43.10 -5.56
CA LEU A 160 -3.98 -41.86 -5.05
C LEU A 160 -4.19 -41.71 -3.53
N GLN A 161 -5.42 -41.88 -3.05
CA GLN A 161 -5.75 -41.79 -1.62
C GLN A 161 -5.07 -42.90 -0.82
N ASP A 162 -5.06 -44.13 -1.36
CA ASP A 162 -4.44 -45.31 -0.76
C ASP A 162 -2.92 -45.09 -0.63
N SER A 163 -2.28 -44.61 -1.70
CA SER A 163 -0.85 -44.33 -1.77
C SER A 163 -0.43 -43.22 -0.79
N PHE A 164 -1.18 -42.12 -0.75
CA PHE A 164 -0.89 -41.03 0.18
C PHE A 164 -1.05 -41.47 1.64
N ALA A 165 -2.16 -42.15 1.97
CA ALA A 165 -2.40 -42.65 3.31
C ALA A 165 -1.31 -43.65 3.76
N ALA A 166 -0.87 -44.53 2.87
CA ALA A 166 0.21 -45.48 3.16
C ALA A 166 1.55 -44.75 3.48
N ALA A 167 1.85 -43.66 2.77
CA ALA A 167 3.07 -42.91 2.99
C ALA A 167 3.12 -42.23 4.38
N VAL A 168 1.98 -41.78 4.88
CA VAL A 168 1.88 -41.09 6.18
C VAL A 168 1.38 -41.97 7.32
N ALA A 169 1.09 -43.26 7.07
CA ALA A 169 0.52 -44.18 8.06
C ALA A 169 1.38 -44.33 9.32
N HIS A 170 2.72 -44.32 9.17
CA HIS A 170 3.66 -44.42 10.29
C HIS A 170 3.59 -43.23 11.27
N LEU A 171 2.94 -42.13 10.86
CA LEU A 171 2.68 -40.96 11.70
C LEU A 171 1.38 -41.10 12.52
N GLY A 172 0.66 -42.22 12.39
CA GLY A 172 -0.65 -42.45 13.01
C GLY A 172 -1.81 -41.84 12.23
N LEU A 173 -1.59 -41.46 10.97
CA LEU A 173 -2.61 -40.91 10.08
C LEU A 173 -3.34 -42.03 9.34
N LEU A 174 -4.67 -41.97 9.38
CA LEU A 174 -5.55 -42.97 8.75
C LEU A 174 -6.02 -42.51 7.38
N ARG A 175 -6.34 -43.48 6.53
CA ARG A 175 -7.01 -43.24 5.26
C ARG A 175 -8.43 -42.70 5.49
N GLY A 176 -8.86 -41.73 4.69
CA GLY A 176 -10.28 -41.31 4.65
C GLY A 176 -11.23 -42.45 4.26
N ILE A 177 -12.52 -42.30 4.59
CA ILE A 177 -13.54 -43.33 4.38
C ILE A 177 -13.70 -43.66 2.89
N LYS A 178 -13.52 -44.93 2.52
CA LYS A 178 -13.67 -45.39 1.13
C LYS A 178 -15.14 -45.32 0.72
N GLY A 179 -15.42 -44.61 -0.36
CA GLY A 179 -16.79 -44.44 -0.85
C GLY A 179 -17.60 -43.39 -0.09
N SER A 180 -16.96 -42.52 0.70
CA SER A 180 -17.62 -41.37 1.33
C SER A 180 -18.46 -40.58 0.33
N VAL A 181 -19.69 -40.26 0.74
CA VAL A 181 -20.65 -39.43 0.00
C VAL A 181 -20.52 -37.93 0.32
N ALA A 182 -19.53 -37.55 1.14
CA ALA A 182 -19.30 -36.18 1.53
C ALA A 182 -19.06 -35.29 0.29
N SER A 183 -19.92 -34.28 0.11
CA SER A 183 -19.77 -33.31 -0.96
C SER A 183 -18.68 -32.31 -0.60
N HIS A 184 -17.73 -32.07 -1.50
CA HIS A 184 -16.74 -31.01 -1.32
C HIS A 184 -17.45 -29.65 -1.24
N GLN A 185 -17.36 -28.99 -0.08
CA GLN A 185 -17.80 -27.62 0.08
C GLN A 185 -16.68 -26.67 -0.36
N LYS A 186 -17.01 -25.70 -1.22
CA LYS A 186 -16.04 -24.69 -1.67
C LYS A 186 -15.59 -23.85 -0.47
N ILE A 187 -14.28 -23.64 -0.35
CA ILE A 187 -13.60 -22.82 0.67
C ILE A 187 -14.27 -21.45 0.88
N ARG A 188 -14.83 -20.81 -0.17
CA ARG A 188 -15.56 -19.54 -0.06
C ARG A 188 -16.80 -19.60 0.83
N LYS A 189 -17.50 -20.74 0.92
CA LYS A 189 -18.64 -20.93 1.84
C LYS A 189 -18.18 -21.06 3.30
N TYR A 190 -16.99 -21.63 3.52
CA TYR A 190 -16.36 -21.71 4.83
C TYR A 190 -15.90 -20.32 5.30
N TYR A 191 -15.22 -19.55 4.46
CA TYR A 191 -14.81 -18.18 4.80
C TYR A 191 -15.97 -17.18 4.95
N ALA A 192 -17.09 -17.39 4.26
CA ALA A 192 -18.30 -16.62 4.51
C ALA A 192 -18.88 -16.89 5.92
N ALA A 193 -18.68 -18.09 6.47
CA ALA A 193 -19.06 -18.43 7.83
C ALA A 193 -18.04 -17.93 8.88
N VAL A 194 -16.74 -17.92 8.55
CA VAL A 194 -15.68 -17.34 9.40
C VAL A 194 -15.85 -15.83 9.58
N ASN A 195 -16.29 -15.12 8.54
CA ASN A 195 -16.53 -13.68 8.57
C ASN A 195 -17.95 -13.29 9.08
N GLN A 196 -18.74 -14.23 9.58
CA GLN A 196 -20.02 -13.93 10.25
C GLN A 196 -19.79 -13.65 11.73
N ASP A 197 -20.33 -12.54 12.24
CA ASP A 197 -20.20 -12.07 13.64
C ASP A 197 -20.83 -12.98 14.72
N SER A 198 -21.32 -14.17 14.36
CA SER A 198 -22.04 -15.04 15.29
C SER A 198 -21.11 -16.06 15.95
N LEU A 199 -20.70 -15.76 17.19
CA LEU A 199 -20.02 -16.67 18.13
C LEU A 199 -20.96 -17.76 18.71
N VAL A 200 -22.23 -17.78 18.31
CA VAL A 200 -23.26 -18.63 18.93
C VAL A 200 -23.44 -19.89 18.08
N LEU A 201 -23.02 -21.03 18.65
CA LEU A 201 -23.26 -22.35 18.08
C LEU A 201 -24.67 -22.83 18.48
N ASP A 202 -25.58 -22.86 17.53
CA ASP A 202 -26.93 -23.41 17.74
C ASP A 202 -26.88 -24.95 17.67
N LEU A 203 -26.64 -25.57 18.84
CA LEU A 203 -26.48 -27.02 18.99
C LEU A 203 -27.73 -27.79 18.55
N GLU A 204 -28.93 -27.27 18.80
CA GLU A 204 -30.19 -27.94 18.44
C GLU A 204 -30.36 -28.05 16.93
N ARG A 205 -29.83 -27.08 16.19
CA ARG A 205 -29.94 -27.00 14.73
C ARG A 205 -28.83 -27.76 13.99
N CYS A 206 -27.69 -27.96 14.66
CA CYS A 206 -26.49 -28.56 14.08
C CYS A 206 -26.34 -30.05 14.37
N LEU A 207 -26.98 -30.58 15.42
CA LEU A 207 -26.90 -32.01 15.72
C LEU A 207 -27.67 -32.85 14.69
N PRO A 208 -27.05 -33.87 14.07
CA PRO A 208 -27.76 -34.80 13.20
C PRO A 208 -28.78 -35.61 14.01
N GLN A 209 -29.95 -35.88 13.43
CA GLN A 209 -30.94 -36.74 14.09
C GLN A 209 -30.54 -38.22 14.02
N PRO A 210 -30.68 -38.98 15.13
CA PRO A 210 -30.32 -40.39 15.16
C PRO A 210 -31.25 -41.23 14.29
N GLN A 211 -30.69 -42.17 13.52
CA GLN A 211 -31.47 -43.13 12.73
C GLN A 211 -31.82 -44.37 13.55
N ALA A 212 -33.00 -44.95 13.32
CA ALA A 212 -33.40 -46.18 13.99
C ALA A 212 -32.43 -47.33 13.63
N ALA A 213 -31.89 -47.99 14.66
CA ALA A 213 -30.83 -49.02 14.61
C ALA A 213 -29.38 -48.54 14.34
N GLU A 214 -29.08 -47.25 14.46
CA GLU A 214 -27.71 -46.73 14.35
C GLU A 214 -26.87 -47.02 15.61
N ASN A 215 -25.63 -47.51 15.42
CA ASN A 215 -24.68 -47.74 16.50
C ASN A 215 -24.20 -46.40 17.12
N SER A 216 -24.12 -46.35 18.45
CA SER A 216 -23.69 -45.18 19.23
C SER A 216 -22.32 -44.61 18.81
N GLU A 217 -21.36 -45.46 18.40
CA GLU A 217 -20.05 -44.99 17.93
C GLU A 217 -20.15 -44.27 16.57
N VAL A 218 -21.01 -44.76 15.68
CA VAL A 218 -21.23 -44.19 14.35
C VAL A 218 -21.93 -42.84 14.48
N TYR A 219 -22.93 -42.74 15.36
CA TYR A 219 -23.60 -41.48 15.66
C TYR A 219 -22.64 -40.45 16.29
N ARG A 220 -21.82 -40.86 17.27
CA ARG A 220 -20.78 -40.01 17.86
C ARG A 220 -19.81 -39.48 16.80
N GLN A 221 -19.40 -40.32 15.85
CA GLN A 221 -18.50 -39.91 14.78
C GLN A 221 -19.15 -38.87 13.85
N LYS A 222 -20.43 -39.05 13.50
CA LYS A 222 -21.18 -38.03 12.72
C LYS A 222 -21.28 -36.70 13.46
N VAL A 223 -21.54 -36.72 14.76
CA VAL A 223 -21.60 -35.50 15.59
C VAL A 223 -20.25 -34.77 15.57
N ILE A 224 -19.14 -35.50 15.74
CA ILE A 224 -17.79 -34.93 15.66
C ILE A 224 -17.52 -34.32 14.29
N GLU A 225 -17.88 -35.01 13.20
CA GLU A 225 -17.69 -34.51 11.84
C GLU A 225 -18.47 -33.22 11.55
N VAL A 226 -19.66 -33.06 12.14
CA VAL A 226 -20.48 -31.86 11.95
C VAL A 226 -20.00 -30.69 12.80
N LEU A 227 -19.63 -30.93 14.06
CA LEU A 227 -19.25 -29.88 15.00
C LEU A 227 -17.79 -29.43 14.87
N SER A 228 -16.88 -30.32 14.48
CA SER A 228 -15.43 -30.01 14.39
C SER A 228 -15.13 -28.77 13.53
N PRO A 229 -15.65 -28.64 12.30
CA PRO A 229 -15.41 -27.45 11.49
C PRO A 229 -15.97 -26.16 12.11
N GLN A 230 -17.10 -26.24 12.83
CA GLN A 230 -17.74 -25.07 13.43
C GLN A 230 -16.97 -24.59 14.68
N LEU A 231 -16.46 -25.52 15.49
CA LEU A 231 -15.63 -25.19 16.64
C LEU A 231 -14.29 -24.59 16.23
N GLU A 232 -13.69 -25.04 15.12
CA GLU A 232 -12.47 -24.42 14.58
C GLU A 232 -12.70 -22.96 14.17
N ILE A 233 -13.85 -22.66 13.55
CA ILE A 233 -14.22 -21.29 13.18
C ILE A 233 -14.35 -20.39 14.41
N ILE A 234 -15.08 -20.83 15.43
CA ILE A 234 -15.32 -20.04 16.65
C ILE A 234 -14.00 -19.77 17.37
N ASN A 235 -13.11 -20.76 17.49
CA ASN A 235 -11.82 -20.57 18.16
C ASN A 235 -10.90 -19.63 17.38
N TYR A 236 -10.92 -19.67 16.05
CA TYR A 236 -10.21 -18.69 15.23
C TYR A 236 -10.71 -17.26 15.50
N GLN A 237 -12.03 -17.05 15.52
CA GLN A 237 -12.63 -15.73 15.83
C GLN A 237 -12.23 -15.23 17.23
N LEU A 238 -12.16 -16.12 18.22
CA LEU A 238 -11.72 -15.79 19.57
C LEU A 238 -10.23 -15.39 19.61
N ASN A 239 -9.37 -16.11 18.90
CA ASN A 239 -7.94 -15.80 18.80
C ASN A 239 -7.69 -14.47 18.10
N GLU A 240 -8.32 -14.21 16.95
CA GLU A 240 -8.22 -12.92 16.25
C GLU A 240 -8.65 -11.76 17.14
N ARG A 241 -9.76 -11.92 17.88
CA ARG A 241 -10.22 -10.91 18.83
C ARG A 241 -9.21 -10.67 19.95
N SER A 242 -8.57 -11.73 20.46
CA SER A 242 -7.54 -11.62 21.49
C SER A 242 -6.31 -10.84 20.99
N HIS A 243 -5.90 -11.10 19.75
CA HIS A 243 -4.79 -10.41 19.09
C HIS A 243 -5.11 -8.92 18.85
N ILE A 244 -6.31 -8.61 18.34
CA ILE A 244 -6.78 -7.23 18.15
C ILE A 244 -6.82 -6.48 19.50
N LEU A 245 -7.27 -7.13 20.57
CA LEU A 245 -7.29 -6.53 21.91
C LEU A 245 -5.87 -6.21 22.40
N GLN A 246 -4.92 -7.11 22.19
CA GLN A 246 -3.51 -6.91 22.54
C GLN A 246 -2.86 -5.78 21.73
N GLN A 247 -3.08 -5.74 20.41
CA GLN A 247 -2.61 -4.63 19.58
C GLN A 247 -3.19 -3.29 20.04
N LYS A 248 -4.49 -3.27 20.43
CA LYS A 248 -5.13 -2.07 20.94
C LYS A 248 -4.54 -1.62 22.28
N THR A 249 -4.15 -2.54 23.16
CA THR A 249 -3.46 -2.18 24.42
C THR A 249 -2.07 -1.61 24.16
N ASP A 250 -1.30 -2.20 23.26
CA ASP A 250 0.05 -1.73 22.93
C ASP A 250 0.01 -0.35 22.26
N LEU A 251 -0.94 -0.14 21.36
CA LEU A 251 -1.20 1.18 20.76
C LEU A 251 -1.57 2.22 21.81
N LYS A 252 -2.40 1.85 22.80
CA LYS A 252 -2.81 2.74 23.89
C LYS A 252 -1.61 3.11 24.79
N GLU A 253 -0.76 2.14 25.14
CA GLU A 253 0.46 2.41 25.90
C GLU A 253 1.42 3.32 25.14
N THR A 254 1.64 3.04 23.86
CA THR A 254 2.51 3.83 22.99
C THR A 254 2.01 5.27 22.90
N ALA A 255 0.71 5.47 22.67
CA ALA A 255 0.10 6.79 22.65
C ALA A 255 0.26 7.51 24.00
N SER A 256 0.10 6.81 25.12
CA SER A 256 0.29 7.39 26.46
C SER A 256 1.75 7.81 26.71
N ARG A 257 2.74 7.00 26.27
CA ARG A 257 4.17 7.35 26.37
C ARG A 257 4.51 8.55 25.50
N SER A 258 3.97 8.62 24.28
CA SER A 258 4.15 9.76 23.39
C SER A 258 3.56 11.05 23.96
N GLU A 259 2.37 10.99 24.58
CA GLU A 259 1.77 12.17 25.22
C GLU A 259 2.57 12.62 26.46
N LEU A 260 3.09 11.69 27.26
CA LEU A 260 3.95 12.02 28.39
C LEU A 260 5.24 12.72 27.92
N LEU A 261 5.87 12.20 26.87
CA LEU A 261 7.06 12.80 26.27
C LEU A 261 6.75 14.19 25.70
N ARG A 262 5.60 14.37 25.03
CA ARG A 262 5.13 15.67 24.55
C ARG A 262 5.05 16.68 25.69
N GLN A 263 4.44 16.29 26.81
CA GLN A 263 4.31 17.16 27.99
C GLN A 263 5.67 17.49 28.64
N GLN A 264 6.62 16.56 28.63
CA GLN A 264 7.98 16.81 29.11
C GLN A 264 8.72 17.81 28.22
N LEU A 265 8.68 17.62 26.90
CA LEU A 265 9.26 18.54 25.93
C LEU A 265 8.62 19.92 25.99
N GLU A 266 7.31 19.99 26.20
CA GLU A 266 6.58 21.25 26.35
C GLU A 266 6.99 21.99 27.63
N LYS A 267 7.21 21.27 28.74
CA LYS A 267 7.80 21.85 29.97
C LYS A 267 9.22 22.34 29.75
N GLU A 268 10.07 21.57 29.08
CA GLU A 268 11.45 21.95 28.80
C GLU A 268 11.53 23.17 27.89
N LEU A 269 10.68 23.23 26.86
CA LEU A 269 10.52 24.40 25.98
C LEU A 269 10.10 25.63 26.79
N ASN A 270 9.11 25.51 27.68
CA ASN A 270 8.66 26.62 28.53
C ASN A 270 9.76 27.08 29.49
N LEU A 271 10.58 26.17 30.03
CA LEU A 271 11.72 26.50 30.88
C LEU A 271 12.83 27.21 30.09
N LEU A 272 13.09 26.78 28.85
CA LEU A 272 14.04 27.44 27.93
C LEU A 272 13.55 28.82 27.48
N GLN A 273 12.25 28.99 27.30
CA GLN A 273 11.63 30.29 27.04
C GLN A 273 11.70 31.20 28.27
N ALA A 274 11.53 30.64 29.49
CA ALA A 274 11.65 31.38 30.74
C ALA A 274 13.10 31.76 31.09
N SER A 275 14.09 30.94 30.71
CA SER A 275 15.52 31.23 30.90
C SER A 275 16.07 32.27 29.91
N ARG A 276 15.38 32.48 28.78
CA ARG A 276 15.47 33.71 27.98
C ARG A 276 14.71 34.83 28.69
N GLN A 277 15.21 35.30 29.83
CA GLN A 277 14.60 36.43 30.53
C GLN A 277 14.56 37.65 29.59
N ASN A 278 13.37 38.01 29.15
CA ASN A 278 13.10 39.23 28.40
C ASN A 278 13.60 40.44 29.19
N LEU A 279 14.13 41.46 28.51
CA LEU A 279 14.40 42.75 29.13
C LEU A 279 13.10 43.27 29.75
N PRO A 280 12.97 43.32 31.10
CA PRO A 280 11.74 43.76 31.75
C PRO A 280 11.45 45.21 31.40
N VAL A 281 10.20 45.50 31.05
CA VAL A 281 9.77 46.85 30.65
C VAL A 281 9.94 47.82 31.82
N GLU A 282 9.87 47.33 33.06
CA GLU A 282 10.08 48.06 34.30
C GLU A 282 11.53 48.55 34.44
N LEU A 283 12.52 47.75 34.03
CA LEU A 283 13.92 48.16 34.01
C LEU A 283 14.18 49.23 32.94
N VAL A 284 13.51 49.11 31.79
CA VAL A 284 13.58 50.12 30.73
C VAL A 284 12.92 51.42 31.18
N ALA A 285 11.76 51.33 31.86
CA ALA A 285 11.08 52.48 32.46
C ALA A 285 11.97 53.20 33.49
N TYR A 286 12.68 52.45 34.33
CA TYR A 286 13.64 53.00 35.28
C TYR A 286 14.75 53.81 34.59
N GLU A 287 15.40 53.26 33.56
CA GLU A 287 16.45 53.95 32.79
C GLU A 287 15.91 55.17 31.99
N LEU A 288 14.62 55.19 31.68
CA LEU A 288 13.92 56.34 31.09
C LEU A 288 13.48 57.39 32.13
N GLY A 289 13.74 57.17 33.43
CA GLY A 289 13.35 58.06 34.52
C GLY A 289 11.86 58.02 34.89
N LEU A 290 11.17 56.93 34.54
CA LEU A 290 9.75 56.72 34.85
C LEU A 290 9.60 55.91 36.14
N ASN A 291 8.44 56.02 36.80
CA ASN A 291 8.12 55.19 37.95
C ASN A 291 7.91 53.73 37.49
N PRO A 292 8.76 52.76 37.93
CA PRO A 292 8.66 51.36 37.53
C PRO A 292 7.38 50.66 38.02
N ASP A 293 6.73 51.18 39.07
CA ASP A 293 5.50 50.62 39.64
C ASP A 293 4.25 50.93 38.80
N LYS A 294 4.38 51.75 37.75
CA LYS A 294 3.28 52.01 36.80
C LYS A 294 3.20 50.89 35.77
N GLN A 295 1.97 50.53 35.42
CA GLN A 295 1.72 49.55 34.38
C GLN A 295 1.94 50.19 32.99
N PHE A 296 2.91 49.66 32.23
CA PHE A 296 3.19 50.09 30.86
C PHE A 296 2.59 49.11 29.86
N HIS A 297 1.95 49.63 28.81
CA HIS A 297 1.43 48.83 27.71
C HIS A 297 2.35 48.96 26.49
N GLY A 298 2.67 47.83 25.86
CA GLY A 298 3.60 47.77 24.72
C GLY A 298 4.93 47.11 25.08
N THR A 299 5.83 47.02 24.11
CA THR A 299 7.16 46.44 24.28
C THR A 299 8.17 47.47 24.80
N ALA A 300 9.36 47.01 25.23
CA ALA A 300 10.46 47.89 25.63
C ALA A 300 10.82 48.94 24.55
N ILE A 301 10.73 48.58 23.27
CA ILE A 301 11.00 49.50 22.16
C ILE A 301 9.89 50.52 21.99
N ASP A 302 8.61 50.13 22.13
CA ASP A 302 7.47 51.06 22.10
C ASP A 302 7.60 52.12 23.19
N LEU A 303 8.02 51.70 24.40
CA LEU A 303 8.22 52.60 25.53
C LEU A 303 9.33 53.62 25.24
N VAL A 304 10.49 53.17 24.75
CA VAL A 304 11.62 54.07 24.42
C VAL A 304 11.22 55.05 23.31
N MET A 305 10.61 54.57 22.22
CA MET A 305 10.16 55.43 21.12
C MET A 305 9.15 56.46 21.58
N GLY A 306 8.17 56.07 22.41
CA GLY A 306 7.13 56.97 22.89
C GLY A 306 7.67 58.07 23.82
N ILE A 307 8.62 57.74 24.69
CA ILE A 307 9.14 58.65 25.71
C ILE A 307 10.24 59.55 25.14
N ASN A 308 11.19 58.99 24.41
CA ASN A 308 12.28 59.75 23.78
C ASN A 308 11.84 60.44 22.48
N GLN A 309 10.60 60.20 22.02
CA GLN A 309 10.07 60.70 20.74
C GLN A 309 11.01 60.40 19.56
N CYS A 310 11.57 59.19 19.55
CA CYS A 310 12.58 58.78 18.59
C CYS A 310 12.08 57.65 17.68
N ASN A 311 12.79 57.40 16.59
CA ASN A 311 12.45 56.31 15.68
C ASN A 311 12.99 54.96 16.18
N PHE A 312 12.62 53.88 15.48
CA PHE A 312 13.05 52.52 15.83
C PHE A 312 14.58 52.37 15.94
N ASN A 313 15.34 52.97 15.01
CA ASN A 313 16.80 52.84 15.00
C ASN A 313 17.42 53.52 16.23
N ASP A 314 16.92 54.70 16.58
CA ASP A 314 17.37 55.45 17.76
C ASP A 314 17.04 54.70 19.06
N ALA A 315 15.86 54.09 19.14
CA ALA A 315 15.46 53.26 20.27
C ALA A 315 16.35 52.01 20.43
N VAL A 316 16.75 51.38 19.32
CA VAL A 316 17.68 50.24 19.32
C VAL A 316 19.06 50.66 19.83
N ILE A 317 19.57 51.80 19.35
CA ILE A 317 20.86 52.34 19.81
C ILE A 317 20.81 52.64 21.31
N TRP A 318 19.74 53.28 21.78
CA TRP A 318 19.54 53.60 23.19
C TRP A 318 19.50 52.34 24.07
N LEU A 319 18.81 51.29 23.64
CA LEU A 319 18.75 50.01 24.36
C LEU A 319 20.10 49.29 24.38
N CYS A 320 20.86 49.35 23.28
CA CYS A 320 22.20 48.78 23.20
C CYS A 320 23.16 49.47 24.18
N ASP A 321 23.12 50.81 24.23
CA ASP A 321 23.94 51.63 25.11
C ASP A 321 23.67 51.37 26.60
N ARG A 322 22.40 51.15 26.99
CA ARG A 322 22.01 50.95 28.40
C ARG A 322 22.06 49.51 28.89
N PHE A 323 21.72 48.55 28.02
CA PHE A 323 21.50 47.15 28.43
C PHE A 323 22.42 46.15 27.74
N GLY A 324 23.26 46.61 26.81
CA GLY A 324 24.16 45.77 26.02
C GLY A 324 23.46 45.02 24.88
N GLU A 325 24.28 44.45 23.99
CA GLU A 325 23.84 43.82 22.74
C GLU A 325 22.81 42.71 22.96
N THR A 326 23.03 41.83 23.95
CA THR A 326 22.16 40.67 24.17
C THR A 326 20.73 41.07 24.53
N LYS A 327 20.56 42.03 25.45
CA LYS A 327 19.24 42.50 25.90
C LYS A 327 18.54 43.35 24.84
N MET A 328 19.32 44.13 24.08
CA MET A 328 18.80 44.87 22.92
C MET A 328 18.24 43.92 21.85
N LEU A 329 18.97 42.88 21.47
CA LEU A 329 18.51 41.91 20.46
C LEU A 329 17.22 41.20 20.90
N GLN A 330 17.08 40.91 22.19
CA GLN A 330 15.84 40.37 22.76
C GLN A 330 14.67 41.35 22.66
N ALA A 331 14.89 42.63 22.99
CA ALA A 331 13.87 43.66 22.87
C ALA A 331 13.41 43.86 21.42
N VAL A 332 14.35 43.83 20.46
CA VAL A 332 14.06 43.86 19.02
C VAL A 332 13.25 42.66 18.57
N HIS A 333 13.64 41.46 18.99
CA HIS A 333 12.93 40.23 18.66
C HIS A 333 11.46 40.27 19.14
N ASN A 334 11.22 40.73 20.37
CA ASN A 334 9.87 40.82 20.91
C ASN A 334 9.02 41.89 20.21
N TYR A 335 9.59 43.07 19.94
CA TYR A 335 8.92 44.12 19.17
C TYR A 335 8.53 43.64 17.76
N THR A 336 9.45 42.99 17.06
CA THR A 336 9.19 42.49 15.70
C THR A 336 8.14 41.39 15.67
N ILE A 337 8.11 40.48 16.65
CA ILE A 337 7.05 39.47 16.77
C ILE A 337 5.68 40.13 17.00
N ALA A 338 5.59 41.08 17.92
CA ALA A 338 4.34 41.76 18.24
C ALA A 338 3.78 42.50 17.02
N GLN A 339 4.62 43.29 16.35
CA GLN A 339 4.25 44.02 15.13
C GLN A 339 3.83 43.06 14.00
N ALA A 340 4.61 42.00 13.75
CA ALA A 340 4.28 41.03 12.71
C ALA A 340 2.94 40.32 12.98
N SER A 341 2.63 40.01 14.26
CA SER A 341 1.37 39.39 14.66
C SER A 341 0.18 40.32 14.41
N ASP A 342 0.30 41.60 14.74
CA ASP A 342 -0.78 42.57 14.55
C ASP A 342 -1.03 42.86 13.06
N ILE A 343 0.02 42.98 12.25
CA ILE A 343 -0.09 43.06 10.79
C ILE A 343 -0.81 41.82 10.24
N ALA A 344 -0.42 40.62 10.68
CA ALA A 344 -1.03 39.37 10.22
C ALA A 344 -2.51 39.24 10.60
N LYS A 345 -2.94 39.79 11.75
CA LYS A 345 -4.36 39.83 12.15
C LYS A 345 -5.17 40.83 11.34
N GLN A 346 -4.58 41.96 10.97
CA GLN A 346 -5.26 43.03 10.23
C GLN A 346 -5.44 42.69 8.74
N HIS A 347 -4.59 41.85 8.16
CA HIS A 347 -4.65 41.49 6.75
C HIS A 347 -5.09 40.03 6.54
N SER A 348 -6.27 39.84 5.94
CA SER A 348 -6.71 38.51 5.48
C SER A 348 -5.82 38.00 4.33
N PRO A 349 -5.47 36.71 4.28
CA PRO A 349 -4.63 36.17 3.23
C PRO A 349 -5.31 36.28 1.87
N VAL A 350 -4.65 36.93 0.91
CA VAL A 350 -5.16 37.10 -0.46
C VAL A 350 -5.34 35.73 -1.13
N ILE A 351 -6.58 35.36 -1.40
CA ILE A 351 -6.91 34.11 -2.13
C ILE A 351 -6.47 34.28 -3.58
N PHE A 352 -5.80 33.26 -4.13
CA PHE A 352 -5.40 33.26 -5.53
C PHE A 352 -6.63 33.25 -6.44
N ALA A 353 -6.63 34.13 -7.45
CA ALA A 353 -7.62 34.13 -8.53
C ALA A 353 -6.92 33.78 -9.85
N PRO A 354 -7.38 32.74 -10.59
CA PRO A 354 -6.76 32.37 -11.85
C PRO A 354 -7.07 33.39 -12.96
N PRO A 355 -6.26 33.41 -14.05
CA PRO A 355 -6.53 34.25 -15.21
C PRO A 355 -7.92 33.97 -15.79
N LEU A 356 -8.59 34.99 -16.33
CA LEU A 356 -9.88 34.80 -16.99
C LEU A 356 -9.72 33.96 -18.26
N ASN A 357 -10.60 32.97 -18.40
CA ASN A 357 -10.65 32.13 -19.60
C ASN A 357 -11.21 32.93 -20.79
N SER A 358 -10.51 32.87 -21.92
CA SER A 358 -10.84 33.49 -23.19
C SER A 358 -11.13 32.42 -24.26
N PRO A 359 -12.42 32.05 -24.46
CA PRO A 359 -12.79 31.06 -25.46
C PRO A 359 -12.41 31.47 -26.90
N SER A 360 -12.41 32.77 -27.20
CA SER A 360 -12.07 33.30 -28.53
C SER A 360 -10.61 33.03 -28.91
N HIS A 361 -9.70 32.92 -27.93
CA HIS A 361 -8.27 32.73 -28.18
C HIS A 361 -7.86 31.25 -28.05
N TRP A 362 -8.76 30.38 -27.56
CA TRP A 362 -8.47 28.96 -27.32
C TRP A 362 -8.02 28.22 -28.58
N GLN A 363 -8.65 28.49 -29.73
CA GLN A 363 -8.35 27.79 -30.98
C GLN A 363 -6.87 27.93 -31.39
N GLN A 364 -6.25 29.09 -31.12
CA GLN A 364 -4.85 29.34 -31.43
C GLN A 364 -3.92 28.55 -30.50
N VAL A 365 -4.22 28.54 -29.20
CA VAL A 365 -3.48 27.77 -28.19
C VAL A 365 -3.58 26.27 -28.47
N GLU A 366 -4.79 25.76 -28.73
CA GLU A 366 -5.05 24.36 -29.05
C GLU A 366 -4.29 23.93 -30.31
N TYR A 367 -4.37 24.74 -31.38
CA TYR A 367 -3.64 24.48 -32.62
C TYR A 367 -2.13 24.43 -32.38
N HIS A 368 -1.58 25.40 -31.63
CA HIS A 368 -0.15 25.43 -31.34
C HIS A 368 0.32 24.21 -30.54
N LEU A 369 -0.40 23.84 -29.47
CA LEU A 369 -0.06 22.70 -28.64
C LEU A 369 -0.15 21.37 -29.41
N ASN A 370 -1.15 21.23 -30.28
CA ASN A 370 -1.28 20.06 -31.15
C ASN A 370 -0.15 20.00 -32.18
N GLN A 371 0.09 21.06 -32.95
CA GLN A 371 1.07 21.04 -34.04
C GLN A 371 2.51 20.91 -33.55
N LYS A 372 2.86 21.59 -32.46
CA LYS A 372 4.24 21.66 -31.99
C LYS A 372 4.62 20.50 -31.08
N TYR A 373 3.69 20.01 -30.28
CA TYR A 373 3.95 19.00 -29.25
C TYR A 373 3.20 17.69 -29.47
N SER A 374 2.46 17.57 -30.58
CA SER A 374 1.67 16.39 -30.93
C SER A 374 0.68 15.97 -29.84
N ILE A 375 0.16 16.95 -29.08
CA ILE A 375 -0.80 16.70 -28.00
C ILE A 375 -2.19 16.49 -28.62
N PRO A 376 -2.88 15.35 -28.36
CA PRO A 376 -4.16 15.05 -29.01
C PRO A 376 -5.24 16.12 -28.75
N PRO A 377 -5.96 16.59 -29.78
CA PRO A 377 -7.02 17.60 -29.64
C PRO A 377 -8.09 17.21 -28.61
N LYS A 378 -8.50 15.93 -28.59
CA LYS A 378 -9.49 15.42 -27.64
C LYS A 378 -9.06 15.59 -26.18
N LEU A 379 -7.76 15.45 -25.88
CA LEU A 379 -7.21 15.69 -24.55
C LEU A 379 -7.28 17.19 -24.22
N LEU A 380 -6.83 18.05 -25.13
CA LEU A 380 -6.85 19.51 -24.95
C LEU A 380 -8.28 20.03 -24.73
N GLN A 381 -9.25 19.58 -25.52
CA GLN A 381 -10.66 19.93 -25.37
C GLN A 381 -11.22 19.51 -24.02
N THR A 382 -10.87 18.30 -23.56
CA THR A 382 -11.29 17.81 -22.24
C THR A 382 -10.71 18.66 -21.11
N LEU A 383 -9.46 19.11 -21.23
CA LEU A 383 -8.82 19.95 -20.23
C LEU A 383 -9.38 21.37 -20.21
N ASN A 384 -9.73 21.92 -21.37
CA ASN A 384 -10.40 23.22 -21.49
C ASN A 384 -11.78 23.21 -20.86
N GLN A 385 -12.61 22.20 -21.16
CA GLN A 385 -13.93 22.03 -20.55
C GLN A 385 -13.87 21.93 -19.02
N ARG A 386 -12.77 21.39 -18.48
CA ARG A 386 -12.53 21.27 -17.04
C ARG A 386 -11.84 22.49 -16.43
N GLY A 387 -11.54 23.53 -17.22
CA GLY A 387 -10.83 24.73 -16.76
C GLY A 387 -9.37 24.48 -16.33
N LEU A 388 -8.77 23.35 -16.72
CA LEU A 388 -7.40 22.98 -16.30
C LEU A 388 -6.33 23.52 -17.25
N VAL A 389 -6.67 23.61 -18.53
CA VAL A 389 -5.82 24.22 -19.56
C VAL A 389 -6.71 25.05 -20.49
N TYR A 390 -6.45 26.33 -20.60
CA TYR A 390 -7.27 27.25 -21.40
C TYR A 390 -6.43 28.42 -21.95
N ALA A 391 -7.04 29.35 -22.67
CA ALA A 391 -6.35 30.55 -23.15
C ALA A 391 -6.76 31.77 -22.33
N ASP A 392 -5.84 32.70 -22.07
CA ASP A 392 -6.18 34.02 -21.54
C ASP A 392 -6.40 35.05 -22.66
N ASN A 393 -6.74 36.29 -22.29
CA ASN A 393 -6.95 37.40 -23.22
C ASN A 393 -5.65 37.91 -23.89
N PHE A 394 -4.48 37.38 -23.52
CA PHE A 394 -3.18 37.82 -24.01
C PHE A 394 -2.53 36.80 -24.95
N ASP A 395 -3.27 35.77 -25.39
CA ASP A 395 -2.78 34.66 -26.19
C ASP A 395 -1.76 33.79 -25.43
N ASN A 396 -1.90 33.65 -24.11
CA ASN A 396 -1.15 32.66 -23.34
C ASN A 396 -1.98 31.38 -23.17
N GLY A 397 -1.31 30.23 -23.27
CA GLY A 397 -1.84 28.99 -22.74
C GLY A 397 -1.72 28.97 -21.21
N VAL A 398 -2.84 28.98 -20.52
CA VAL A 398 -2.93 28.91 -19.06
C VAL A 398 -3.00 27.44 -18.63
N PHE A 399 -2.13 27.02 -17.71
CA PHE A 399 -2.14 25.70 -17.10
C PHE A 399 -2.31 25.86 -15.59
N LEU A 400 -3.44 25.37 -15.06
CA LEU A 400 -3.84 25.65 -13.70
C LEU A 400 -3.05 24.81 -12.68
N ALA A 401 -2.37 25.48 -11.74
CA ALA A 401 -1.67 24.84 -10.64
C ALA A 401 -2.63 24.66 -9.45
N ARG A 402 -2.62 23.45 -8.89
CA ARG A 402 -3.51 23.06 -7.81
C ARG A 402 -2.75 22.30 -6.74
N ASN A 403 -3.21 22.40 -5.50
CA ASN A 403 -2.77 21.47 -4.47
C ASN A 403 -3.35 20.06 -4.74
N LEU A 404 -2.93 19.07 -3.96
CA LEU A 404 -3.37 17.68 -4.16
C LEU A 404 -4.84 17.46 -3.76
N ASN A 405 -5.43 18.40 -3.02
CA ASN A 405 -6.87 18.45 -2.72
C ASN A 405 -7.69 19.12 -3.84
N GLY A 406 -7.03 19.62 -4.89
CA GLY A 406 -7.68 20.25 -6.04
C GLY A 406 -7.95 21.75 -5.91
N GLN A 407 -7.57 22.40 -4.80
CA GLN A 407 -7.70 23.84 -4.66
C GLN A 407 -6.70 24.56 -5.56
N GLU A 408 -7.16 25.64 -6.18
CA GLU A 408 -6.37 26.47 -7.09
C GLU A 408 -5.33 27.27 -6.30
N THR A 409 -4.06 27.13 -6.67
CA THR A 409 -2.96 27.80 -5.97
C THR A 409 -2.12 28.64 -6.90
N GLY A 410 -2.24 28.49 -8.22
CA GLY A 410 -1.48 29.28 -9.18
C GLY A 410 -1.86 28.97 -10.62
N ALA A 411 -1.19 29.63 -11.56
CA ALA A 411 -1.33 29.34 -12.98
C ALA A 411 -0.01 29.55 -13.71
N TYR A 412 0.40 28.55 -14.49
CA TYR A 412 1.51 28.65 -15.43
C TYR A 412 1.01 29.28 -16.73
N LEU A 413 1.74 30.26 -17.24
CA LEU A 413 1.42 30.96 -18.47
C LEU A 413 2.44 30.58 -19.53
N TYR A 414 1.96 30.02 -20.63
CA TYR A 414 2.76 29.68 -21.79
C TYR A 414 2.49 30.69 -22.90
N SER A 415 3.43 31.62 -23.11
CA SER A 415 3.28 32.65 -24.13
C SER A 415 3.62 32.12 -25.51
N LEU A 416 2.68 32.27 -26.45
CA LEU A 416 2.88 31.94 -27.86
C LEU A 416 3.79 32.97 -28.56
N LYS A 417 3.96 34.17 -27.99
CA LYS A 417 4.72 35.28 -28.60
C LYS A 417 6.19 35.34 -28.14
N SER A 418 6.49 34.91 -26.92
CA SER A 418 7.81 35.09 -26.30
C SER A 418 8.57 33.78 -26.11
N ASN A 419 9.28 33.34 -27.15
CA ASN A 419 10.24 32.21 -27.11
C ASN A 419 9.71 30.91 -26.47
N ASN A 420 8.39 30.72 -26.38
CA ASN A 420 7.77 29.51 -25.88
C ASN A 420 8.21 29.12 -24.45
N LYS A 421 8.43 30.12 -23.59
CA LYS A 421 8.80 29.92 -22.18
C LYS A 421 7.58 30.02 -21.27
N PHE A 422 7.63 29.25 -20.18
CA PHE A 422 6.67 29.38 -19.10
C PHE A 422 7.01 30.58 -18.20
N SER A 423 6.00 31.37 -17.88
CA SER A 423 5.98 32.30 -16.75
C SER A 423 4.87 31.88 -15.79
N LEU A 424 4.68 32.65 -14.72
CA LEU A 424 3.59 32.44 -13.76
C LEU A 424 2.70 33.66 -13.69
N HIS A 425 1.42 33.40 -13.46
CA HIS A 425 0.47 34.47 -13.18
C HIS A 425 0.78 35.11 -11.81
N PRO A 426 0.70 36.45 -11.69
CA PRO A 426 0.80 37.13 -10.41
C PRO A 426 -0.16 36.56 -9.36
N GLY A 427 0.29 36.49 -8.10
CA GLY A 427 -0.47 35.90 -7.00
C GLY A 427 -0.40 34.37 -6.89
N SER A 428 0.27 33.69 -7.83
CA SER A 428 0.47 32.23 -7.74
C SER A 428 1.33 31.83 -6.54
N ARG A 429 0.82 30.93 -5.70
CA ARG A 429 1.49 30.29 -4.56
C ARG A 429 2.17 28.99 -4.99
N ARG A 430 3.39 29.11 -5.51
CA ARG A 430 4.23 27.96 -5.97
C ARG A 430 4.52 26.93 -4.88
N SER A 431 4.58 27.36 -3.63
CA SER A 431 4.83 26.48 -2.48
C SER A 431 3.62 25.62 -2.10
N SER A 432 2.45 25.86 -2.69
CA SER A 432 1.19 25.24 -2.26
C SER A 432 0.58 24.32 -3.31
N GLY A 433 1.08 24.26 -4.54
CA GLY A 433 0.52 23.37 -5.55
C GLY A 433 1.32 23.29 -6.84
N TRP A 434 0.86 22.41 -7.72
CA TRP A 434 1.54 22.00 -8.95
C TRP A 434 0.55 21.92 -10.11
N PHE A 435 1.04 21.97 -11.34
CA PHE A 435 0.25 21.41 -12.43
C PHE A 435 0.32 19.89 -12.34
N HIS A 436 -0.84 19.25 -12.18
CA HIS A 436 -0.94 17.81 -12.13
C HIS A 436 -2.24 17.28 -12.73
N LEU A 437 -2.15 16.08 -13.29
CA LEU A 437 -3.26 15.37 -13.92
C LEU A 437 -3.18 13.89 -13.57
N SER A 438 -4.34 13.23 -13.43
CA SER A 438 -4.40 11.77 -13.26
C SER A 438 -5.18 11.16 -14.42
N MET A 439 -4.62 10.13 -15.05
CA MET A 439 -5.18 9.46 -16.24
C MET A 439 -5.16 7.94 -16.06
N GLY A 440 -6.12 7.25 -16.67
CA GLY A 440 -6.29 5.79 -16.52
C GLY A 440 -7.02 5.41 -15.25
N GLY A 441 -7.64 4.23 -15.26
CA GLY A 441 -8.44 3.71 -14.14
C GLY A 441 -9.75 4.47 -13.87
N ALA A 442 -10.60 3.93 -13.00
CA ALA A 442 -11.79 4.64 -12.52
C ALA A 442 -11.41 5.82 -11.59
N ASN A 443 -12.24 6.86 -11.51
CA ASN A 443 -12.00 8.10 -10.73
C ASN A 443 -11.74 7.92 -9.22
N ARG A 444 -11.92 6.70 -8.67
CA ARG A 444 -11.67 6.36 -7.26
C ARG A 444 -10.56 5.32 -7.03
N GLU A 445 -9.98 4.78 -8.10
CA GLU A 445 -8.81 3.89 -7.97
C GLU A 445 -7.60 4.64 -7.41
N THR A 446 -6.79 3.93 -6.63
CA THR A 446 -5.53 4.41 -6.09
C THR A 446 -4.54 4.71 -7.21
N ILE A 447 -3.67 5.70 -7.01
CA ILE A 447 -2.63 6.02 -7.99
C ILE A 447 -1.55 4.93 -7.90
N GLU A 448 -1.36 4.18 -8.98
CA GLU A 448 -0.37 3.10 -9.06
C GLU A 448 0.99 3.60 -9.55
N THR A 449 0.97 4.65 -10.39
CA THR A 449 2.19 5.21 -10.99
C THR A 449 2.18 6.73 -10.91
N ALA A 450 3.30 7.33 -10.55
CA ALA A 450 3.54 8.78 -10.63
C ALA A 450 4.68 9.07 -11.60
N MET A 451 4.47 9.97 -12.54
CA MET A 451 5.48 10.46 -13.47
C MET A 451 5.79 11.92 -13.17
N LEU A 452 7.04 12.18 -12.78
CA LEU A 452 7.55 13.49 -12.43
C LEU A 452 8.20 14.12 -13.65
N VAL A 453 7.76 15.32 -14.04
CA VAL A 453 8.17 15.99 -15.30
C VAL A 453 8.49 17.47 -15.08
N ASP A 454 9.28 18.06 -15.97
CA ASP A 454 9.77 19.45 -15.81
C ASP A 454 8.77 20.56 -16.13
N SER A 455 7.70 20.27 -16.88
CA SER A 455 6.76 21.31 -17.30
C SER A 455 5.34 20.79 -17.51
N PRO A 456 4.33 21.67 -17.49
CA PRO A 456 2.95 21.28 -17.80
C PRO A 456 2.81 20.66 -19.20
N ILE A 457 3.53 21.18 -20.19
CA ILE A 457 3.55 20.61 -21.55
C ILE A 457 4.19 19.21 -21.54
N ASN A 458 5.30 19.01 -20.83
CA ASN A 458 5.91 17.69 -20.72
C ASN A 458 4.97 16.68 -20.05
N ALA A 459 4.13 17.12 -19.09
CA ALA A 459 3.07 16.29 -18.53
C ALA A 459 2.06 15.85 -19.58
N LEU A 460 1.60 16.78 -20.44
CA LEU A 460 0.68 16.46 -21.53
C LEU A 460 1.31 15.53 -22.59
N CYS A 461 2.57 15.76 -22.96
CA CYS A 461 3.31 14.88 -23.86
C CYS A 461 3.45 13.47 -23.26
N ALA A 462 3.78 13.38 -21.97
CA ALA A 462 3.89 12.11 -21.26
C ALA A 462 2.54 11.37 -21.17
N ILE A 463 1.43 12.10 -21.03
CA ILE A 463 0.08 11.51 -21.12
C ILE A 463 -0.15 10.94 -22.51
N ALA A 464 0.12 11.72 -23.57
CA ALA A 464 -0.07 11.30 -24.95
C ALA A 464 0.78 10.06 -25.30
N CYS A 465 2.01 9.97 -24.80
CA CYS A 465 2.89 8.83 -25.03
C CYS A 465 2.52 7.56 -24.23
N ASN A 466 1.69 7.67 -23.19
CA ASN A 466 1.34 6.54 -22.30
C ASN A 466 -0.02 5.91 -22.64
N VAL A 467 -0.50 6.10 -23.87
CA VAL A 467 -1.75 5.48 -24.36
C VAL A 467 -1.45 4.08 -24.93
N PRO A 468 -2.24 3.04 -24.60
CA PRO A 468 -3.37 3.04 -23.67
C PRO A 468 -2.91 3.04 -22.20
N HIS A 469 -3.59 3.84 -21.37
CA HIS A 469 -3.31 3.89 -19.93
C HIS A 469 -3.76 2.59 -19.26
N LYS A 470 -2.81 1.72 -18.90
CA LYS A 470 -3.07 0.41 -18.27
C LYS A 470 -3.54 0.53 -16.81
N HIS A 471 -3.02 1.52 -16.08
CA HIS A 471 -3.31 1.77 -14.66
C HIS A 471 -3.38 3.27 -14.39
N ARG A 472 -3.94 3.65 -13.24
CA ARG A 472 -4.10 5.05 -12.86
C ARG A 472 -2.75 5.71 -12.59
N THR A 473 -2.43 6.71 -13.41
CA THR A 473 -1.13 7.37 -13.43
C THR A 473 -1.27 8.86 -13.13
N LEU A 474 -0.52 9.35 -12.14
CA LEU A 474 -0.37 10.77 -11.82
C LEU A 474 0.78 11.37 -12.63
N TYR A 475 0.53 12.48 -13.31
CA TYR A 475 1.55 13.28 -14.00
C TYR A 475 1.71 14.56 -13.21
N LEU A 476 2.88 14.76 -12.61
CA LEU A 476 3.15 15.86 -11.69
C LEU A 476 4.29 16.71 -12.22
N THR A 477 4.02 18.00 -12.41
CA THR A 477 5.04 18.96 -12.82
C THR A 477 5.88 19.43 -11.64
N LEU A 478 7.20 19.25 -11.73
CA LEU A 478 8.21 19.83 -10.85
C LEU A 478 9.08 20.76 -11.70
N ASP A 479 8.70 22.04 -11.77
CA ASP A 479 9.29 23.01 -12.70
C ASP A 479 10.55 23.70 -12.15
N SER A 480 10.83 23.58 -10.85
CA SER A 480 12.02 24.12 -10.20
C SER A 480 12.57 23.15 -9.14
N GLN A 481 13.88 23.20 -8.86
CA GLN A 481 14.48 22.53 -7.69
C GLN A 481 13.92 23.04 -6.35
N HIS A 482 13.34 24.25 -6.35
CA HIS A 482 12.67 24.85 -5.20
C HIS A 482 11.17 24.57 -5.18
N ALA A 483 10.65 23.84 -6.17
CA ALA A 483 9.25 23.41 -6.13
C ALA A 483 9.08 22.48 -4.93
N PRO A 484 7.98 22.63 -4.15
CA PRO A 484 7.72 21.75 -3.03
C PRO A 484 7.67 20.30 -3.52
N PHE A 485 8.34 19.41 -2.82
CA PHE A 485 8.39 17.99 -3.18
C PHE A 485 7.40 17.21 -2.33
N PRO A 486 6.30 16.63 -2.89
CA PRO A 486 5.27 15.96 -2.11
C PRO A 486 5.71 14.54 -1.71
N LEU A 487 6.78 14.46 -0.90
CA LEU A 487 7.49 13.24 -0.55
C LEU A 487 6.57 12.17 0.06
N GLU A 488 5.72 12.57 1.00
CA GLU A 488 4.85 11.64 1.74
C GLU A 488 3.87 10.91 0.83
N ILE A 489 3.31 11.60 -0.16
CA ILE A 489 2.39 10.99 -1.12
C ILE A 489 3.16 10.15 -2.13
N LEU A 490 4.30 10.63 -2.63
CA LEU A 490 5.11 9.87 -3.58
C LEU A 490 5.67 8.56 -2.99
N LYS A 491 5.96 8.50 -1.68
CA LYS A 491 6.37 7.27 -0.99
C LYS A 491 5.28 6.18 -1.00
N THR A 492 4.01 6.58 -1.00
CA THR A 492 2.88 5.64 -1.01
C THR A 492 2.56 5.08 -2.39
N ILE A 493 3.07 5.70 -3.46
CA ILE A 493 2.79 5.30 -4.84
C ILE A 493 3.79 4.20 -5.24
N PRO A 494 3.33 3.03 -5.70
CA PRO A 494 4.19 1.88 -6.01
C PRO A 494 5.30 2.20 -7.02
N ASN A 495 4.95 2.90 -8.10
CA ASN A 495 5.87 3.18 -9.20
C ASN A 495 6.07 4.69 -9.35
N VAL A 496 7.28 5.18 -9.12
CA VAL A 496 7.64 6.59 -9.37
C VAL A 496 8.64 6.67 -10.51
N ILE A 497 8.27 7.35 -11.59
CA ILE A 497 9.07 7.54 -12.78
C ILE A 497 9.55 8.99 -12.84
N VAL A 498 10.85 9.16 -13.03
CA VAL A 498 11.50 10.47 -13.13
C VAL A 498 11.80 10.75 -14.59
N ALA A 499 11.01 11.66 -15.19
CA ALA A 499 11.02 12.05 -16.59
C ALA A 499 11.34 13.56 -16.72
N MET A 500 12.49 13.93 -16.17
CA MET A 500 13.02 15.30 -16.09
C MET A 500 14.49 15.33 -16.52
N SER A 501 15.05 16.54 -16.68
CA SER A 501 16.45 16.76 -17.02
C SER A 501 17.40 16.07 -16.04
N GLU A 502 18.56 15.58 -16.52
CA GLU A 502 19.51 14.80 -15.71
C GLU A 502 19.96 15.51 -14.43
N SER A 503 20.13 16.83 -14.49
CA SER A 503 20.45 17.68 -13.33
C SER A 503 19.46 17.58 -12.17
N ARG A 504 18.24 17.09 -12.42
CA ARG A 504 17.17 16.94 -11.42
C ARG A 504 16.89 15.49 -11.05
N VAL A 505 17.35 14.55 -11.85
CA VAL A 505 17.18 13.11 -11.59
C VAL A 505 17.94 12.71 -10.32
N VAL A 506 19.16 13.20 -10.13
CA VAL A 506 20.02 12.80 -9.00
C VAL A 506 19.42 13.23 -7.66
N PRO A 507 19.09 14.51 -7.39
CA PRO A 507 18.49 14.91 -6.12
C PRO A 507 17.12 14.24 -5.86
N THR A 508 16.34 14.05 -6.92
CA THR A 508 15.03 13.38 -6.80
C THR A 508 15.18 11.91 -6.39
N ARG A 509 16.21 11.22 -6.87
CA ARG A 509 16.50 9.82 -6.50
C ARG A 509 17.13 9.68 -5.13
N GLU A 510 17.83 10.69 -4.62
CA GLU A 510 18.28 10.71 -3.22
C GLU A 510 17.07 10.73 -2.27
N LEU A 511 16.05 11.54 -2.60
CA LEU A 511 14.81 11.62 -1.82
C LEU A 511 13.89 10.41 -2.03
N LEU A 512 13.90 9.82 -3.24
CA LEU A 512 13.13 8.63 -3.60
C LEU A 512 14.02 7.57 -4.28
N PRO A 513 14.75 6.74 -3.52
CA PRO A 513 15.70 5.77 -4.07
C PRO A 513 15.06 4.73 -5.01
N ARG A 514 13.76 4.44 -4.82
CA ARG A 514 12.97 3.53 -5.64
C ARG A 514 12.55 4.12 -6.99
N ALA A 515 12.74 5.41 -7.21
CA ALA A 515 12.28 6.07 -8.43
C ALA A 515 13.15 5.67 -9.64
N VAL A 516 12.49 5.34 -10.75
CA VAL A 516 13.12 4.83 -11.98
C VAL A 516 13.23 5.96 -12.99
N SER A 517 14.37 6.08 -13.68
CA SER A 517 14.51 7.06 -14.78
C SER A 517 13.72 6.63 -16.02
N GLN A 518 13.18 7.60 -16.76
CA GLN A 518 12.38 7.34 -17.96
C GLN A 518 13.11 6.48 -19.02
N LEU A 519 14.44 6.61 -19.13
CA LEU A 519 15.28 5.79 -20.02
C LEU A 519 15.24 4.30 -19.65
N LYS A 520 15.40 3.97 -18.36
CA LYS A 520 15.31 2.58 -17.86
C LYS A 520 13.89 2.02 -17.94
N HIS A 521 12.87 2.86 -17.79
CA HIS A 521 11.49 2.44 -17.93
C HIS A 521 11.13 2.04 -19.38
N LYS A 522 11.68 2.73 -20.39
CA LYS A 522 11.51 2.32 -21.80
C LYS A 522 12.20 0.99 -22.12
N GLU A 523 13.38 0.75 -21.55
CA GLU A 523 14.05 -0.56 -21.65
C GLU A 523 13.20 -1.65 -20.99
N GLN A 524 12.67 -1.42 -19.78
CA GLN A 524 11.79 -2.38 -19.10
C GLN A 524 10.49 -2.66 -19.88
N GLN A 525 9.90 -1.66 -20.54
CA GLN A 525 8.73 -1.86 -21.40
C GLN A 525 9.01 -2.62 -22.71
N GLN A 526 10.26 -2.74 -23.16
CA GLN A 526 10.59 -3.61 -24.30
C GLN A 526 10.67 -5.10 -23.93
N TYR A 527 10.73 -5.41 -22.63
CA TYR A 527 10.78 -6.78 -22.10
C TYR A 527 9.43 -7.28 -21.54
N TYR A 528 8.35 -6.49 -21.64
CA TYR A 528 6.97 -6.84 -21.29
C TYR A 528 6.05 -6.66 -22.48
#